data_AF-A0A4U5WMP9-F1
#
_entry.id   AF-A0A4U5WMP9-F1
#
_cell.length_a   1.000
_cell.length_b   1.000
_cell.length_c   1.000
_cell.angle_alpha   90.00
_cell.angle_beta   90.00
_cell.angle_gamma   90.00
#
_symmetry.space_group_name_H-M   'P 1'
#
loop_
_entity.id
_entity.type
_entity.pdbx_description
1 polymer ?
#
loop_
_entity_poly.entity_id
_entity_poly.type
_entity_poly.pdbx_seq_one_letter_code
_entity_poly.pdbx_strand_id
1 'polypeptide(L)' 'MDATDFPDDLVQTQAAWNATYQALAAPRPRDTTVLRRRLLLLSVRLWWHPYWETVPSAPAARVELRHLARADGAVRAA' A
#
# COMPACT_ATOMS: atom_id res chain seq x y z
N MET A 1 -14.15 -12.95 -13.85
CA MET A 1 -13.87 -12.50 -12.47
C MET A 1 -12.41 -12.82 -12.29
N ASP A 2 -11.54 -11.93 -12.75
CA ASP A 2 -10.11 -12.15 -12.61
C ASP A 2 -9.80 -11.75 -11.18
N ALA A 3 -9.68 -12.75 -10.31
CA ALA A 3 -9.03 -12.57 -9.04
C ALA A 3 -7.59 -12.17 -9.38
N THR A 4 -7.34 -10.87 -9.44
CA THR A 4 -6.01 -10.32 -9.61
C THR A 4 -5.22 -10.77 -8.38
N ASP A 5 -4.49 -11.88 -8.54
CA ASP A 5 -3.69 -12.47 -7.46
C ASP A 5 -2.46 -11.59 -7.29
N PHE A 6 -2.61 -10.53 -6.48
CA PHE A 6 -1.52 -9.63 -6.18
C PHE A 6 -0.49 -10.37 -5.34
N PRO A 7 0.81 -10.18 -5.61
CA PRO A 7 1.85 -10.68 -4.73
C PRO A 7 1.64 -10.20 -3.30
N ASP A 8 1.77 -11.11 -2.33
CA ASP A 8 1.53 -10.81 -0.92
C ASP A 8 2.37 -9.64 -0.42
N ASP A 9 3.61 -9.51 -0.87
CA ASP A 9 4.52 -8.43 -0.49
C ASP A 9 4.05 -7.08 -1.04
N LEU A 10 3.43 -7.06 -2.22
CA LEU A 10 2.82 -5.87 -2.80
C LEU A 10 1.58 -5.43 -2.01
N VAL A 11 0.74 -6.38 -1.62
CA VAL A 11 -0.43 -6.15 -0.75
C VAL A 11 0.01 -5.59 0.61
N GLN A 12 0.99 -6.24 1.24
CA GLN A 12 1.55 -5.82 2.52
C GLN A 12 2.20 -4.43 2.43
N THR A 13 2.90 -4.13 1.33
CA THR A 13 3.50 -2.82 1.10
C THR A 13 2.43 -1.74 0.99
N GLN A 14 1.33 -1.99 0.26
CA GLN A 14 0.21 -1.05 0.17
C GLN A 14 -0.49 -0.85 1.52
N ALA A 15 -0.70 -1.93 2.29
CA ALA A 15 -1.29 -1.87 3.62
C ALA A 15 -0.42 -1.05 4.58
N ALA A 16 0.90 -1.29 4.57
CA ALA A 16 1.86 -0.51 5.36
C ALA A 16 1.91 0.96 4.94
N TRP A 17 1.77 1.25 3.64
CA TRP A 17 1.70 2.61 3.11
C TRP A 17 0.45 3.33 3.64
N ASN A 18 -0.71 2.68 3.56
CA ASN A 18 -1.97 3.21 4.10
C ASN A 18 -1.85 3.51 5.61
N ALA A 19 -1.34 2.56 6.40
CA ALA A 19 -1.16 2.73 7.83
C ALA A 19 -0.19 3.88 8.17
N THR A 20 0.92 4.00 7.44
CA THR A 20 1.90 5.09 7.61
C THR A 20 1.28 6.44 7.28
N TYR A 21 0.48 6.50 6.20
CA TYR A 21 -0.24 7.72 5.82
C TYR A 21 -1.27 8.11 6.89
N GLN A 22 -2.04 7.17 7.42
CA GLN A 22 -2.99 7.44 8.50
C GLN A 22 -2.30 7.93 9.77
N ALA A 23 -1.17 7.33 10.15
CA ALA A 23 -0.37 7.80 11.28
C ALA A 23 0.15 9.24 11.09
N LEU A 24 0.52 9.62 9.86
CA LEU A 24 0.90 10.99 9.52
C LEU A 24 -0.27 11.97 9.51
N ALA A 25 -1.46 11.51 9.13
CA ALA A 25 -2.67 12.32 9.08
C ALA A 25 -3.32 12.52 10.46
N ALA A 26 -2.95 11.72 11.47
CA ALA A 26 -3.45 11.84 12.82
C ALA A 26 -3.07 13.20 13.46
N PRO A 27 -3.90 13.76 14.37
CA PRO A 27 -3.57 14.99 15.08
C PRO A 27 -2.28 14.85 15.92
N ARG A 28 -1.37 15.83 15.80
CA ARG A 28 -0.06 15.87 16.49
C ARG A 28 0.69 14.53 16.40
N PRO A 29 1.06 14.10 15.18
CA PRO A 29 1.69 12.82 14.98
C PRO A 29 3.06 12.79 15.67
N ARG A 30 3.33 11.73 16.43
CA ARG A 30 4.67 11.46 16.96
C ARG A 30 5.55 10.92 15.82
N ASP A 31 6.87 11.11 15.96
CA ASP A 31 7.86 10.52 15.03
C ASP A 31 7.68 10.88 13.55
N THR A 32 7.22 12.10 13.26
CA THR A 32 6.88 12.55 11.89
C THR A 32 8.01 12.33 10.88
N THR A 33 9.27 12.54 11.28
CA THR A 33 10.43 12.31 10.41
C THR A 33 10.60 10.84 10.07
N VAL A 34 10.39 9.94 11.04
CA VAL A 34 10.45 8.49 10.82
C VAL A 34 9.32 8.06 9.89
N LEU A 35 8.10 8.53 10.14
CA LEU A 35 6.94 8.22 9.33
C LEU A 35 7.08 8.74 7.89
N ARG A 36 7.59 9.96 7.68
CA ARG A 36 7.86 10.50 6.33
C ARG A 36 8.92 9.69 5.58
N ARG A 37 10.02 9.32 6.25
CA ARG A 37 11.05 8.45 5.65
C ARG A 37 10.46 7.09 5.26
N ARG A 38 9.67 6.49 6.15
CA ARG A 38 8.96 5.23 5.88
C ARG A 38 8.01 5.36 4.68
N LEU A 39 7.25 6.46 4.60
CA LEU A 39 6.34 6.71 3.48
C LEU A 39 7.10 6.79 2.16
N LEU A 40 8.23 7.50 2.10
CA LEU A 40 9.07 7.59 0.90
C LEU A 40 9.59 6.21 0.45
N LEU A 41 10.10 5.41 1.39
CA LEU A 41 10.58 4.06 1.11
C LEU A 41 9.46 3.15 0.56
N LEU A 42 8.27 3.21 1.16
CA LEU A 42 7.12 2.43 0.71
C LEU A 42 6.62 2.91 -0.66
N SER A 43 6.61 4.22 -0.93
CA SER A 43 6.26 4.78 -2.24
C SER A 43 7.22 4.29 -3.33
N VAL A 44 8.53 4.23 -3.04
CA VAL A 44 9.52 3.67 -3.98
C VAL A 44 9.23 2.19 -4.25
N ARG A 45 9.02 1.38 -3.20
CA ARG A 45 8.70 -0.05 -3.35
C ARG A 45 7.42 -0.28 -4.16
N LEU A 46 6.38 0.51 -3.92
CA LEU A 46 5.15 0.43 -4.69
C LEU A 46 5.36 0.85 -6.13
N TRP A 47 6.09 1.92 -6.41
CA TRP A 47 6.19 2.44 -7.77
C TRP A 47 7.05 1.56 -8.68
N TRP A 48 8.14 0.99 -8.13
CA TRP A 48 9.11 0.16 -8.86
C TRP A 48 8.86 -1.34 -8.73
N HIS A 49 7.68 -1.75 -8.29
CA HIS A 49 7.39 -3.17 -8.11
C HIS A 49 7.33 -3.90 -9.47
N PRO A 50 8.02 -5.06 -9.65
CA PRO A 50 8.11 -5.76 -10.94
C PRO A 50 6.74 -6.25 -11.46
N TYR A 51 5.79 -6.51 -10.56
CA TYR A 51 4.40 -6.84 -10.90
C TYR A 51 3.76 -5.86 -11.90
N TRP A 52 4.15 -4.58 -11.91
CA TRP A 52 3.55 -3.63 -12.84
C TRP A 52 3.90 -3.88 -14.30
N GLU A 53 4.99 -4.60 -14.56
CA GLU A 53 5.39 -5.00 -15.91
C GLU A 53 4.60 -6.22 -16.40
N THR A 54 3.98 -6.98 -15.48
CA THR A 54 3.25 -8.21 -15.80
C THR A 54 1.77 -7.97 -16.07
N VAL A 55 1.25 -6.78 -15.73
CA VAL A 55 -0.18 -6.48 -15.87
C VAL A 55 -0.49 -5.67 -17.13
N PRO A 56 -1.64 -5.91 -17.78
CA PRO A 56 -2.05 -5.14 -18.97
C PRO A 56 -2.29 -3.65 -18.70
N SER A 57 -2.66 -3.29 -17.46
CA SER A 57 -2.93 -1.92 -17.05
C SER A 57 -2.55 -1.66 -15.60
N ALA A 58 -1.37 -1.06 -15.38
CA ALA A 58 -0.91 -0.67 -14.05
C ALA A 58 -1.86 0.30 -13.32
N PRO A 59 -2.51 1.30 -13.97
CA PRO A 59 -3.47 2.17 -13.28
C PRO A 59 -4.69 1.42 -12.71
N ALA A 60 -5.27 0.49 -13.47
CA ALA A 60 -6.42 -0.30 -13.01
C ALA A 60 -6.02 -1.24 -11.86
N ALA A 61 -4.90 -1.95 -12.01
CA ALA A 61 -4.37 -2.83 -10.98
C ALA A 61 -4.01 -2.08 -9.68
N ARG A 62 -3.53 -0.83 -9.76
CA ARG A 62 -3.31 0.03 -8.57
C ARG A 62 -4.59 0.43 -7.86
N VAL A 63 -5.72 0.54 -8.57
CA VAL A 63 -7.03 0.78 -7.93
C VAL A 63 -7.44 -0.47 -7.16
N GLU A 64 -7.42 -1.63 -7.79
CA GLU A 64 -7.77 -2.91 -7.17
C GLU A 64 -6.89 -3.24 -5.95
N LEU A 65 -5.57 -3.04 -6.06
CA LEU A 65 -4.63 -3.20 -4.93
C LEU A 65 -5.03 -2.34 -3.73
N ARG A 66 -5.46 -1.10 -3.95
CA ARG A 66 -5.91 -0.21 -2.87
C ARG A 66 -7.20 -0.69 -2.21
N HIS A 67 -8.11 -1.30 -2.96
CA HIS A 67 -9.31 -1.92 -2.39
C HIS A 67 -8.96 -3.13 -1.54
N LEU A 68 -8.10 -4.02 -2.06
CA LEU A 68 -7.70 -5.23 -1.35
C LEU A 68 -6.91 -4.92 -0.08
N ALA A 69 -5.94 -4.01 -0.13
CA ALA A 69 -5.15 -3.61 1.04
C ALA A 69 -5.99 -2.91 2.13
N ARG A 70 -7.12 -2.28 1.77
CA ARG A 70 -8.08 -1.74 2.75
C ARG A 70 -8.87 -2.85 3.44
N ALA A 71 -9.29 -3.87 2.68
CA ALA A 71 -9.98 -5.03 3.23
C ALA A 71 -9.06 -5.84 4.17
N ASP A 72 -7.81 -6.11 3.76
CA ASP A 72 -6.81 -6.78 4.61
C ASP A 72 -6.52 -5.98 5.89
N GLY A 73 -6.37 -4.65 5.78
CA GLY A 73 -6.22 -3.78 6.94
C GLY A 73 -7.41 -3.80 7.90
N ALA A 74 -8.64 -3.90 7.38
CA ALA A 74 -9.85 -4.03 8.19
C ALA A 74 -9.92 -5.38 8.91
N VAL A 75 -9.57 -6.48 8.23
CA VAL A 75 -9.51 -7.82 8.84
C VAL A 75 -8.48 -7.88 9.96
N ARG A 76 -7.31 -7.24 9.79
CA ARG A 76 -6.26 -7.21 10.83
C ARG A 76 -6.59 -6.32 12.04
N ALA A 77 -7.58 -5.44 11.92
CA ALA A 77 -8.00 -4.53 12.99
C ALA A 77 -9.20 -5.04 13.79
N ALA A 78 -9.86 -6.12 13.33
CA ALA A 78 -11.00 -6.77 13.98
C ALA A 78 -10.54 -7.90 14.91
#